data_AF-A0A916RZ10-F1
#
_entry.id   AF-A0A916RZ10-F1
#
_cell.length_a   1.000
_cell.length_b   1.000
_cell.length_c   1.000
_cell.angle_alpha   90.00
_cell.angle_beta   90.00
_cell.angle_gamma   90.00
#
_symmetry.space_group_name_H-M   'P 1'
#
loop_
_entity.id
_entity.type
_entity.pdbx_description
1 polymer ?
#
loop_
_entity_poly.entity_id
_entity_poly.type
_entity_poly.pdbx_seq_one_letter_code
_entity_poly.pdbx_strand_id
1 'polypeptide(L)'
;MTETLVAILVAIYFLPPASGIETAAIETASLGVYSAAECRKQAEIRAAGDSHQPTYKGQNVLRVRYKCVLVGEQEQDQLNGLLKN
;
A
#
# COMPACT_ATOMS: atom_id res chain seq x y z
N MET A 1 25.04 1.13 15.14
CA MET A 1 24.62 0.75 13.78
C MET A 1 23.19 1.21 13.64
N THR A 2 22.91 2.17 12.77
CA THR A 2 21.55 2.66 12.51
C THR A 2 20.90 1.67 11.55
N GLU A 3 20.10 0.75 12.08
CA GLU A 3 19.30 -0.21 11.30
C GLU A 3 18.45 0.59 10.32
N THR A 4 18.76 0.45 9.03
CA THR A 4 18.03 1.19 8.00
C THR A 4 16.78 0.39 7.66
N LEU A 5 15.73 0.56 8.46
CA LEU A 5 14.45 -0.08 8.24
C LEU A 5 13.83 0.43 6.93
N VAL A 6 13.68 -0.47 5.96
CA VAL A 6 12.83 -0.23 4.79
C VAL A 6 11.37 -0.46 5.14
N ALA A 7 10.50 0.18 4.37
CA ALA A 7 9.06 0.06 4.49
C ALA A 7 8.45 -0.17 3.11
N ILE A 8 7.49 -1.08 3.04
CA ILE A 8 6.62 -1.25 1.87
C ILE A 8 5.44 -0.30 2.04
N LEU A 9 5.24 0.56 1.06
CA LEU A 9 4.01 1.34 0.95
C LEU A 9 2.91 0.45 0.38
N VAL A 10 1.82 0.30 1.11
CA VAL A 10 0.67 -0.51 0.73
C VAL A 10 -0.57 0.37 0.62
N ALA A 11 -1.30 0.24 -0.48
CA ALA A 11 -2.67 0.72 -0.59
C ALA A 11 -3.66 -0.37 -0.17
N ILE A 12 -4.63 0.01 0.65
CA ILE A 12 -5.73 -0.84 1.11
C ILE A 12 -7.01 -0.26 0.54
N TYR A 13 -7.61 -0.97 -0.40
CA TYR A 13 -8.84 -0.59 -1.10
C TYR A 13 -10.03 -1.25 -0.42
N PHE A 14 -10.99 -0.43 -0.02
CA PHE A 14 -12.29 -0.89 0.47
C PHE A 14 -13.26 -0.85 -0.71
N LEU A 15 -13.60 -2.01 -1.25
CA LEU A 15 -14.45 -2.14 -2.41
C LEU A 15 -15.93 -2.24 -1.98
N PRO A 16 -16.86 -1.72 -2.81
CA PRO A 16 -18.27 -2.00 -2.60
C PRO A 16 -18.52 -3.51 -2.65
N PRO A 17 -19.57 -3.99 -1.97
CA PRO A 17 -19.94 -5.40 -2.07
C PRO A 17 -20.23 -5.75 -3.53
N ALA A 18 -19.75 -6.91 -3.96
CA ALA A 18 -20.13 -7.43 -5.27
C ALA A 18 -21.62 -7.75 -5.30
N SER A 19 -22.25 -7.69 -6.48
CA SER A 19 -23.68 -7.96 -6.61
C SER A 19 -24.03 -9.34 -6.03
N GLY A 20 -24.97 -9.38 -5.08
CA GLY A 20 -25.37 -10.61 -4.38
C GLY A 20 -24.50 -11.01 -3.19
N ILE A 21 -23.51 -10.20 -2.79
CA ILE A 21 -22.69 -10.41 -1.60
C ILE A 21 -22.91 -9.22 -0.65
N GLU A 22 -23.26 -9.47 0.61
CA GLU A 22 -23.52 -8.40 1.60
C GLU A 22 -22.24 -7.81 2.20
N THR A 23 -21.11 -8.51 2.07
CA THR A 23 -19.83 -8.12 2.67
C THR A 23 -18.97 -7.30 1.72
N ALA A 24 -18.45 -6.16 2.20
CA ALA A 24 -17.43 -5.40 1.51
C ALA A 24 -16.13 -6.21 1.35
N ALA A 25 -15.50 -6.09 0.19
CA ALA A 25 -14.20 -6.71 -0.08
C ALA A 25 -13.06 -5.75 0.27
N ILE A 26 -11.95 -6.28 0.76
CA ILE A 26 -10.71 -5.53 1.03
C ILE A 26 -9.62 -6.09 0.13
N GLU A 27 -9.03 -5.22 -0.67
CA GLU A 27 -7.92 -5.56 -1.56
C GLU A 27 -6.68 -4.76 -1.16
N THR A 28 -5.50 -5.36 -1.31
CA THR A 28 -4.23 -4.70 -0.99
C THR A 28 -3.28 -4.71 -2.18
N ALA A 29 -2.60 -3.59 -2.43
CA ALA A 29 -1.54 -3.51 -3.43
C ALA A 29 -0.28 -2.89 -2.84
N SER A 30 0.88 -3.50 -3.13
CA SER A 30 2.17 -2.86 -2.90
C SER A 30 2.39 -1.76 -3.93
N LEU A 31 2.76 -0.57 -3.47
CA LEU A 31 3.01 0.61 -4.30
C LEU A 31 4.50 0.92 -4.44
N GLY A 32 5.35 0.30 -3.62
CA GLY A 32 6.80 0.48 -3.67
C GLY A 32 7.47 0.20 -2.34
N VAL A 33 8.80 0.03 -2.41
CA VAL A 33 9.68 -0.12 -1.24
C VAL A 33 10.44 1.19 -1.05
N TYR A 34 10.46 1.71 0.16
CA TYR A 34 11.06 2.98 0.52
C TYR A 34 11.83 2.86 1.83
N SER A 35 12.57 3.90 2.23
CA SER A 35 12.96 4.04 3.64
C SER A 35 11.72 4.31 4.50
N ALA A 36 11.77 4.00 5.81
CA ALA A 36 10.65 4.25 6.71
C ALA A 36 10.16 5.72 6.68
N ALA A 37 11.08 6.68 6.61
CA ALA A 37 10.75 8.11 6.54
C ALA A 37 10.08 8.49 5.21
N GLU A 38 10.65 8.03 4.09
CA GLU A 38 10.11 8.34 2.76
C GLU A 38 8.75 7.66 2.54
N CYS A 39 8.57 6.44 3.05
CA CYS A 39 7.27 5.75 2.97
C CYS A 39 6.15 6.58 3.59
N ARG A 40 6.37 7.16 4.78
CA ARG A 40 5.36 7.99 5.46
C ARG A 40 4.99 9.20 4.62
N LYS A 41 5.99 9.89 4.08
CA LYS A 41 5.78 11.05 3.19
C LYS A 41 4.97 10.66 1.95
N GLN A 42 5.30 9.54 1.31
CA GLN A 42 4.57 9.05 0.14
C GLN A 42 3.12 8.65 0.47
N ALA A 43 2.89 8.03 1.64
CA ALA A 43 1.55 7.71 2.10
C ALA A 43 0.68 8.97 2.29
N GLU A 44 1.24 10.02 2.88
CA GLU A 44 0.57 11.31 3.10
C GLU A 44 0.23 12.01 1.77
N ILE A 45 1.20 12.07 0.85
CA ILE A 45 1.01 12.67 -0.49
C ILE A 45 -0.15 11.97 -1.23
N ARG A 46 -0.17 10.65 -1.22
CA ARG A 46 -1.23 9.87 -1.88
C ARG A 46 -2.58 10.05 -1.18
N ALA A 47 -2.60 10.04 0.15
CA ALA A 47 -3.82 10.30 0.91
C ALA A 47 -4.41 11.69 0.61
N ALA A 48 -3.58 12.69 0.39
CA ALA A 48 -4.02 14.03 -0.02
C ALA A 48 -4.49 14.09 -1.49
N GLY A 49 -3.87 13.31 -2.38
CA GLY A 49 -4.20 13.24 -3.81
C GLY A 49 -5.53 12.54 -4.12
N ASP A 50 -5.96 11.58 -3.29
CA ASP A 50 -7.18 10.77 -3.47
C ASP A 50 -8.51 11.52 -3.21
N SER A 51 -8.51 12.84 -3.29
CA SER A 51 -9.68 13.69 -3.16
C SER A 51 -10.74 13.47 -4.26
N HIS A 52 -10.37 12.80 -5.36
CA HIS A 52 -11.26 12.47 -6.46
C HIS A 52 -11.50 10.97 -6.45
N GLN A 53 -12.75 10.57 -6.17
CA GLN A 53 -13.28 9.21 -6.09
C GLN A 53 -12.31 8.12 -6.63
N PRO A 54 -11.55 7.46 -5.75
CA PRO A 54 -10.49 6.57 -6.20
C PRO A 54 -11.05 5.34 -6.93
N THR A 55 -10.29 4.83 -7.90
CA THR A 55 -10.63 3.63 -8.65
C THR A 55 -9.53 2.58 -8.51
N TYR A 56 -9.93 1.30 -8.48
CA TYR A 56 -9.01 0.17 -8.45
C TYR A 56 -9.53 -0.91 -9.40
N LYS A 57 -8.68 -1.35 -10.34
CA LYS A 57 -9.04 -2.32 -11.39
C LYS A 57 -10.36 -1.99 -12.13
N GLY A 58 -10.59 -0.69 -12.38
CA GLY A 58 -11.80 -0.21 -13.06
C GLY A 58 -13.07 -0.14 -12.19
N GLN A 59 -12.97 -0.38 -10.88
CA GLN A 59 -14.09 -0.25 -9.94
C GLN A 59 -13.92 0.98 -9.05
N ASN A 60 -15.01 1.68 -8.78
CA ASN A 60 -15.05 2.73 -7.77
C ASN A 60 -14.82 2.10 -6.40
N VAL A 61 -13.89 2.67 -5.63
CA VAL A 61 -13.62 2.19 -4.27
C VAL A 61 -14.30 3.11 -3.27
N LEU A 62 -14.81 2.54 -2.19
CA LEU A 62 -15.46 3.28 -1.11
C LEU A 62 -14.46 4.15 -0.36
N ARG A 63 -13.24 3.63 -0.19
CA ARG A 63 -12.15 4.27 0.51
C ARG A 63 -10.82 3.63 0.14
N VAL A 64 -9.76 4.43 0.14
CA VAL A 64 -8.38 3.93 0.15
C VAL A 64 -7.72 4.33 1.46
N ARG A 65 -6.86 3.45 1.99
CA ARG A 65 -5.91 3.81 3.05
C ARG A 65 -4.51 3.44 2.62
N TYR A 66 -3.58 4.36 2.79
CA TYR A 66 -2.16 4.12 2.58
C TYR A 66 -1.49 3.79 3.91
N LYS A 67 -0.70 2.72 3.93
CA LYS A 67 0.06 2.30 5.12
C LYS A 67 1.48 1.93 4.75
N CYS A 68 2.38 2.16 5.70
CA CYS A 68 3.76 1.71 5.62
C CYS A 68 3.93 0.47 6.49
N VAL A 69 4.37 -0.62 5.88
CA VAL A 69 4.72 -1.86 6.58
C VAL A 69 6.24 -1.89 6.69
N LEU A 70 6.76 -1.78 7.92
CA LEU A 70 8.18 -1.96 8.22
C LEU A 70 8.59 -3.40 7.91
N VAL A 71 9.70 -3.54 7.22
CA VAL A 71 10.30 -4.84 6.87
C VAL A 71 11.66 -4.91 7.55
N GLY A 72 11.93 -6.01 8.24
CA GLY A 72 13.21 -6.24 8.89
C GLY A 72 14.33 -6.42 7.87
N GLU A 73 15.59 -6.28 8.30
CA GLU A 73 16.75 -6.36 7.41
C GLU A 73 16.82 -7.70 6.65
N GLN A 74 16.48 -8.82 7.30
CA GLN A 74 16.45 -10.13 6.65
C GLN A 74 15.40 -10.23 5.54
N GLU A 75 14.22 -9.65 5.74
CA GLU A 75 13.16 -9.68 4.73
C GLU A 75 13.40 -8.65 3.62
N GLN A 76 14.13 -7.57 3.89
CA GLN A 76 14.55 -6.59 2.89
C GLN A 76 15.43 -7.21 1.81
N ASP A 77 16.42 -8.01 2.21
CA ASP A 77 17.34 -8.67 1.28
C ASP A 77 16.60 -9.64 0.36
N GLN A 78 15.64 -10.39 0.91
CA GLN A 78 14.77 -11.27 0.12
C GLN A 78 13.86 -10.48 -0.83
N LEU A 79 13.26 -9.37 -0.37
CA LEU A 79 12.42 -8.52 -1.23
C LEU A 79 13.22 -7.91 -2.38
N ASN A 80 14.43 -7.42 -2.09
CA ASN A 80 15.33 -6.87 -3.11
C ASN A 80 15.72 -7.93 -4.14
N GLY A 81 15.91 -9.19 -3.72
CA GLY A 81 16.18 -10.31 -4.62
C GLY A 81 14.99 -10.63 -5.52
N LEU A 82 13.76 -10.54 -5.01
CA LEU A 82 12.54 -10.80 -5.77
C LEU A 82 12.17 -9.67 -6.75
N LEU A 83 12.49 -8.41 -6.41
CA LEU A 83 12.15 -7.24 -7.23
C LEU A 83 13.15 -6.93 -8.35
N LYS A 84 14.34 -7.56 -8.34
CA LYS A 84 15.39 -7.38 -9.35
C LYS A 84 15.41 -8.46 -10.44
N ASN A 85 14.49 -9.44 -10.37
CA ASN A 85 14.22 -10.41 -11.42
C ASN A 85 12.98 -10.00 -12.22
#